data_AF-A0A1V3II54-F1
#
_entry.id   AF-A0A1V3II54-F1
#
_cell.length_a   1.000
_cell.length_b   1.000
_cell.length_c   1.000
_cell.angle_alpha   90.00
_cell.angle_beta   90.00
_cell.angle_gamma   90.00
#
_symmetry.space_group_name_H-M   'P 1'
#
loop_
_entity.id
_entity.type
_entity.pdbx_description
1 polymer ?
#
loop_
_entity_poly.entity_id
_entity_poly.type
_entity_poly.pdbx_seq_one_letter_code
_entity_poly.pdbx_strand_id
1 'polypeptide(L)'
;MAKSNHDWAKIKVEFIKSTLSIRDFAEAFNIPLGTLSRKVTKEKWTDERSQVDHKVITKSIEKTIEDRVDELTQFENKNLKAIAYAQDEVLKMLSVCEKPSEIKSLTGALLDLQKGYRLALGASTENQATTEGFNREEWLRKLGEYEQQDRQRNNSTTE
;
A
#
# COMPACT_ATOMS: atom_id res chain seq x y z
N MET A 1 1.99 11.56 63.70
CA MET A 1 2.54 11.34 62.35
C MET A 1 1.50 11.80 61.34
N ALA A 2 1.80 12.83 60.54
CA ALA A 2 0.86 13.37 59.57
C ALA A 2 0.56 12.32 58.49
N LYS A 3 -0.72 11.94 58.33
CA LYS A 3 -1.16 11.14 57.19
C LYS A 3 -0.96 12.01 55.94
N SER A 4 0.14 11.80 55.23
CA SER A 4 0.26 12.28 53.86
C SER A 4 -0.92 11.71 53.07
N ASN A 5 -1.83 12.58 52.66
CA ASN A 5 -3.02 12.25 51.90
C ASN A 5 -2.61 12.04 50.45
N HIS A 6 -1.78 11.02 50.21
CA HIS A 6 -1.37 10.62 48.87
C HIS A 6 -2.62 10.28 48.05
N ASP A 7 -2.79 10.94 46.90
CA ASP A 7 -3.78 10.54 45.92
C ASP A 7 -3.33 9.23 45.26
N TRP A 8 -3.73 8.13 45.87
CA TRP A 8 -3.38 6.79 45.43
C TRP A 8 -3.92 6.45 44.04
N ALA A 9 -5.02 7.07 43.60
CA ALA A 9 -5.56 6.85 42.26
C ALA A 9 -4.63 7.46 41.20
N LYS A 10 -4.17 8.69 41.43
CA LYS A 10 -3.19 9.34 40.54
C LYS A 10 -1.86 8.59 40.53
N ILE A 11 -1.34 8.22 41.71
CA ILE A 11 -0.09 7.45 41.84
C ILE A 11 -0.18 6.11 41.11
N LYS A 12 -1.32 5.42 41.19
CA LYS A 12 -1.55 4.18 40.45
C LYS A 12 -1.45 4.39 38.95
N VAL A 13 -2.10 5.42 38.41
CA VAL A 13 -2.06 5.73 36.98
C VAL A 13 -0.63 6.03 36.52
N GLU A 14 0.10 6.85 37.26
CA GLU A 14 1.50 7.15 36.95
C GLU A 14 2.39 5.91 37.04
N PHE A 15 2.17 5.06 38.05
CA PHE A 15 2.89 3.79 38.17
C PHE A 15 2.61 2.89 36.96
N ILE A 16 1.35 2.69 36.58
CA ILE A 16 0.97 1.84 35.45
C ILE A 16 1.54 2.37 34.12
N LYS A 17 1.66 3.68 33.95
CA LYS A 17 2.26 4.28 32.75
C LYS A 17 3.79 4.27 32.72
N SER A 18 4.44 4.12 33.87
CA SER A 18 5.89 4.16 33.99
C SER A 18 6.52 2.78 33.75
N THR A 19 7.77 2.78 33.28
CA THR A 19 8.63 1.58 33.20
C THR A 19 9.48 1.37 34.46
N LEU A 20 9.38 2.27 35.45
CA LEU A 20 10.19 2.26 36.66
C LEU A 20 9.87 1.04 37.53
N SER A 21 10.91 0.53 38.22
CA SER A 21 10.73 -0.47 39.27
C SER A 21 9.97 0.15 40.46
N ILE A 22 9.41 -0.69 41.34
CA ILE A 22 8.72 -0.22 42.54
C ILE A 22 9.65 0.64 43.42
N ARG A 23 10.95 0.30 43.46
CA ARG A 23 11.95 1.04 44.24
C ARG A 23 12.20 2.42 43.64
N ASP A 24 12.52 2.47 42.35
CA ASP A 24 12.86 3.74 41.68
C ASP A 24 11.64 4.67 41.62
N PHE A 25 10.45 4.11 41.46
CA PHE A 25 9.20 4.88 41.51
C PHE A 25 8.93 5.41 42.92
N ALA A 26 9.19 4.63 43.97
CA ALA A 26 9.05 5.09 45.35
C ALA A 26 9.99 6.26 45.66
N GLU A 27 11.23 6.19 45.19
CA GLU A 27 12.22 7.26 45.34
C GLU A 27 11.82 8.51 44.55
N ALA A 28 11.42 8.35 43.28
CA ALA A 28 11.01 9.46 42.41
C ALA A 28 9.78 10.22 42.94
N PHE A 29 8.84 9.53 43.58
CA PHE A 29 7.61 10.12 44.14
C PHE A 29 7.71 10.41 45.65
N ASN A 30 8.88 10.21 46.26
CA ASN A 30 9.13 10.37 47.70
C ASN A 30 8.13 9.61 48.60
N ILE A 31 7.80 8.37 48.20
CA ILE A 31 6.89 7.48 48.92
C ILE A 31 7.73 6.43 49.66
N PRO A 32 7.45 6.14 50.95
CA PRO A 32 8.12 5.05 51.63
C PRO A 32 7.92 3.71 50.89
N LEU A 33 9.02 3.03 50.56
CA LEU A 33 9.02 1.81 49.75
C LEU A 33 8.02 0.76 50.28
N GLY A 34 8.03 0.48 51.58
CA GLY A 34 7.14 -0.51 52.19
C GLY A 34 5.65 -0.16 52.04
N THR A 35 5.31 1.13 52.00
CA THR A 35 3.93 1.60 51.78
C THR A 35 3.52 1.39 50.32
N LEU A 36 4.37 1.79 49.38
CA LEU A 36 4.10 1.62 47.94
C LEU A 36 4.03 0.13 47.57
N SER A 37 4.99 -0.69 48.02
CA SER A 37 5.01 -2.13 47.72
C SER A 37 3.75 -2.84 48.21
N ARG A 38 3.26 -2.56 49.43
CA ARG A 38 2.00 -3.15 49.90
C ARG A 38 0.82 -2.77 49.01
N LYS A 39 0.76 -1.52 48.56
CA LYS A 39 -0.30 -1.03 47.67
C LYS A 39 -0.24 -1.72 46.31
N VAL A 40 0.93 -1.72 45.67
CA VAL A 40 1.19 -2.38 44.39
C VAL A 40 0.80 -3.85 44.43
N THR A 41 1.21 -4.60 45.46
CA THR A 41 0.90 -6.03 45.57
C THR A 41 -0.57 -6.29 45.88
N LYS A 42 -1.17 -5.55 46.82
CA LYS A 42 -2.57 -5.74 47.23
C LYS A 42 -3.54 -5.49 46.08
N GLU A 43 -3.25 -4.48 45.26
CA GLU A 43 -4.11 -4.05 44.16
C GLU A 43 -3.59 -4.51 42.79
N LYS A 44 -2.56 -5.36 42.75
CA LYS A 44 -2.02 -5.99 41.53
C LYS A 44 -1.64 -5.00 40.43
N TRP A 45 -1.01 -3.87 40.80
CA TRP A 45 -0.68 -2.82 39.82
C TRP A 45 0.33 -3.30 38.77
N THR A 46 1.18 -4.27 39.09
CA THR A 46 2.11 -4.90 38.12
C THR A 46 1.36 -5.67 37.04
N ASP A 47 0.27 -6.35 37.41
CA ASP A 47 -0.54 -7.12 36.47
C ASP A 47 -1.31 -6.15 35.55
N GLU A 48 -1.86 -5.08 36.12
CA GLU A 48 -2.50 -4.01 35.34
C GLU A 48 -1.53 -3.31 34.39
N ARG A 49 -0.29 -3.03 34.84
CA ARG A 49 0.78 -2.50 33.97
C ARG A 49 1.05 -3.45 32.81
N SER A 50 1.26 -4.73 33.09
CA SER A 50 1.49 -5.75 32.06
C SER A 50 0.34 -5.81 31.04
N GLN A 51 -0.92 -5.75 31.50
CA GLN A 51 -2.07 -5.70 30.60
C GLN A 51 -2.11 -4.43 29.73
N VAL A 52 -1.73 -3.28 30.27
CA VAL A 52 -1.61 -2.03 29.51
C VAL A 52 -0.49 -2.14 28.47
N ASP A 53 0.67 -2.66 28.85
CA ASP A 53 1.81 -2.87 27.95
C ASP A 53 1.41 -3.80 26.78
N HIS A 54 0.74 -4.92 27.08
CA HIS A 54 0.21 -5.80 26.05
C HIS A 54 -0.76 -5.09 25.10
N LYS A 55 -1.70 -4.28 25.64
CA LYS A 55 -2.62 -3.50 24.80
C LYS A 55 -1.90 -2.47 23.94
N VAL A 56 -0.88 -1.80 24.47
CA VAL A 56 -0.08 -0.83 23.72
C VAL A 56 0.68 -1.53 22.59
N ILE A 57 1.31 -2.69 22.86
CA ILE A 57 2.00 -3.49 21.85
C ILE A 57 1.03 -3.92 20.75
N THR A 58 -0.13 -4.48 21.10
CA THR A 58 -1.14 -4.90 20.12
C THR A 58 -1.60 -3.72 19.26
N LYS A 59 -1.99 -2.60 19.87
CA LYS A 59 -2.41 -1.40 19.13
C LYS A 59 -1.29 -0.81 18.27
N SER A 60 -0.04 -0.88 18.73
CA SER A 60 1.12 -0.42 17.96
C SER A 60 1.30 -1.28 16.72
N ILE A 61 1.13 -2.60 16.83
CA ILE A 61 1.21 -3.53 15.71
C ILE A 61 0.07 -3.26 14.72
N GLU A 62 -1.17 -3.16 15.21
CA GLU A 62 -2.35 -2.83 14.37
C GLU A 62 -2.13 -1.54 13.59
N LYS A 63 -1.73 -0.46 14.28
CA LYS A 63 -1.44 0.82 13.63
C LYS A 63 -0.31 0.71 12.61
N THR A 64 0.75 -0.03 12.92
CA THR A 64 1.86 -0.23 11.97
C THR A 64 1.40 -0.99 10.72
N ILE A 65 0.47 -1.93 10.85
CA ILE A 65 -0.12 -2.66 9.73
C ILE A 65 -0.97 -1.70 8.90
N GLU A 66 -1.84 -0.91 9.52
CA GLU A 66 -2.66 0.10 8.84
C GLU A 66 -1.80 1.10 8.06
N ASP A 67 -0.79 1.70 8.70
CA ASP A 67 0.13 2.64 8.05
C ASP A 67 0.82 2.00 6.82
N ARG A 68 1.23 0.72 6.91
CA ARG A 68 1.84 -0.01 5.79
C ARG A 68 0.86 -0.32 4.67
N VAL A 69 -0.39 -0.65 4.99
CA VAL A 69 -1.44 -0.88 3.99
C VAL A 69 -1.73 0.41 3.22
N ASP A 70 -1.79 1.54 3.93
CA ASP A 70 -1.99 2.86 3.33
C ASP A 70 -0.80 3.25 2.44
N GLU A 71 0.44 3.07 2.91
CA GLU A 71 1.64 3.30 2.11
C GLU A 71 1.67 2.45 0.84
N LEU A 72 1.36 1.16 0.95
CA LEU A 72 1.29 0.25 -0.20
C LEU A 72 0.22 0.70 -1.19
N THR A 73 -0.99 1.01 -0.71
CA THR A 73 -2.10 1.49 -1.54
C THR A 73 -1.72 2.78 -2.27
N GLN A 74 -1.06 3.72 -1.60
CA GLN A 74 -0.59 4.96 -2.23
C GLN A 74 0.50 4.69 -3.27
N PHE A 75 1.44 3.79 -2.98
CA PHE A 75 2.49 3.40 -3.90
C PHE A 75 1.92 2.74 -5.16
N GLU A 76 0.99 1.80 -5.02
CA GLU A 76 0.29 1.16 -6.13
C GLU A 76 -0.47 2.18 -6.98
N ASN A 77 -1.22 3.10 -6.35
CA ASN A 77 -1.91 4.17 -7.06
C ASN A 77 -0.96 5.08 -7.85
N LYS A 78 0.22 5.42 -7.30
CA LYS A 78 1.25 6.19 -8.01
C LYS A 78 1.80 5.40 -9.20
N ASN A 79 2.04 4.11 -9.03
CA ASN A 79 2.52 3.25 -10.11
C ASN A 79 1.49 3.12 -11.24
N LEU A 80 0.21 2.93 -10.92
CA LEU A 80 -0.86 2.88 -11.91
C LEU A 80 -0.94 4.18 -12.73
N LYS A 81 -0.80 5.35 -12.07
CA LYS A 81 -0.73 6.65 -12.75
C LYS A 81 0.50 6.77 -13.65
N ALA A 82 1.66 6.31 -13.18
CA ALA A 82 2.89 6.33 -13.98
C ALA A 82 2.80 5.41 -15.21
N ILE A 83 2.21 4.23 -15.05
CA ILE A 83 1.94 3.29 -16.16
C ILE A 83 0.98 3.92 -17.17
N ALA A 84 -0.13 4.51 -16.71
CA ALA A 84 -1.09 5.18 -17.59
C ALA A 84 -0.44 6.34 -18.37
N TYR A 85 0.36 7.18 -17.70
CA TYR A 85 1.11 8.24 -18.34
C TYR A 85 2.09 7.70 -19.40
N ALA A 86 2.83 6.63 -19.08
CA ALA A 86 3.75 6.00 -20.02
C ALA A 86 3.01 5.41 -21.24
N GLN A 87 1.82 4.84 -21.04
CA GLN A 87 0.97 4.36 -22.13
C GLN A 87 0.55 5.50 -23.07
N ASP A 88 0.11 6.63 -22.51
CA ASP A 88 -0.27 7.81 -23.30
C ASP A 88 0.90 8.34 -24.12
N GLU A 89 2.11 8.42 -23.55
CA GLU A 89 3.30 8.85 -24.27
C GLU A 89 3.68 7.87 -25.39
N VAL A 90 3.61 6.55 -25.14
CA VAL A 90 3.85 5.53 -26.17
C VAL A 90 2.83 5.64 -27.31
N LEU A 91 1.55 5.89 -26.99
CA LEU A 91 0.50 6.11 -27.99
C LEU A 91 0.75 7.37 -28.84
N LYS A 92 1.19 8.46 -28.22
CA LYS A 92 1.60 9.68 -28.94
C LYS A 92 2.80 9.44 -29.86
N MET A 93 3.78 8.63 -29.43
CA MET A 93 4.91 8.26 -30.29
C MET A 93 4.48 7.35 -31.44
N LEU A 94 3.54 6.43 -31.20
CA LEU A 94 3.00 5.55 -32.24
C LEU A 94 2.27 6.34 -33.34
N SER A 95 1.57 7.42 -33.02
CA SER A 95 0.79 8.18 -34.01
C SER A 95 1.65 8.96 -35.03
N VAL A 96 2.93 9.19 -34.73
CA VAL A 96 3.87 9.92 -35.59
C VAL A 96 4.99 9.04 -36.14
N CYS A 97 4.97 7.75 -35.83
CA CYS A 97 6.04 6.81 -36.18
C CYS A 97 5.89 6.31 -37.62
N GLU A 98 6.93 6.48 -38.44
CA GLU A 98 6.91 6.06 -39.85
C GLU A 98 7.65 4.74 -40.10
N LYS A 99 8.59 4.36 -39.22
CA LYS A 99 9.43 3.17 -39.44
C LYS A 99 8.82 1.92 -38.79
N PRO A 100 8.66 0.81 -39.54
CA PRO A 100 8.13 -0.45 -38.99
C PRO A 100 8.89 -1.00 -37.78
N SER A 101 10.20 -0.76 -37.70
CA SER A 101 11.03 -1.16 -36.54
C SER A 101 10.69 -0.38 -35.28
N GLU A 102 10.38 0.90 -35.40
CA GLU A 102 9.99 1.78 -34.29
C GLU A 102 8.57 1.43 -33.82
N ILE A 103 7.63 1.15 -34.74
CA ILE A 103 6.28 0.65 -34.43
C ILE A 103 6.35 -0.64 -33.61
N LYS A 104 7.20 -1.59 -34.02
CA LYS A 104 7.39 -2.87 -33.31
C LYS A 104 7.88 -2.65 -31.88
N SER A 105 8.88 -1.78 -31.70
CA SER A 105 9.44 -1.49 -30.38
C SER A 105 8.43 -0.80 -29.45
N LEU A 106 7.71 0.20 -29.96
CA LEU A 106 6.69 0.93 -29.20
C LEU A 106 5.50 0.03 -28.83
N THR A 107 5.05 -0.82 -29.75
CA THR A 107 3.97 -1.79 -29.47
C THR A 107 4.40 -2.82 -28.42
N GLY A 108 5.67 -3.25 -28.44
CA GLY A 108 6.24 -4.10 -27.39
C GLY A 108 6.21 -3.44 -26.01
N ALA A 109 6.65 -2.17 -25.93
CA ALA A 109 6.60 -1.40 -24.69
C ALA A 109 5.16 -1.23 -24.16
N LEU A 110 4.20 -1.00 -25.06
CA LEU A 110 2.78 -0.89 -24.70
C LEU A 110 2.23 -2.19 -24.09
N LEU A 111 2.58 -3.34 -24.68
CA LEU A 111 2.19 -4.66 -24.16
C LEU A 111 2.77 -4.93 -22.77
N ASP A 112 4.03 -4.56 -22.54
CA ASP A 112 4.68 -4.77 -21.24
C ASP A 112 4.10 -3.86 -20.16
N LEU A 113 3.78 -2.60 -20.48
CA LEU A 113 3.04 -1.70 -19.59
C LEU A 113 1.65 -2.24 -19.27
N GLN A 114 0.94 -2.80 -20.26
CA GLN A 114 -0.38 -3.39 -20.06
C GLN A 114 -0.34 -4.63 -19.14
N LYS A 115 0.70 -5.47 -19.25
CA LYS A 115 0.93 -6.58 -18.32
C LYS A 115 1.15 -6.07 -16.89
N GLY A 116 2.00 -5.05 -16.73
CA GLY A 116 2.25 -4.41 -15.43
C GLY A 116 0.99 -3.82 -14.79
N TYR A 117 0.16 -3.14 -15.60
CA TYR A 117 -1.11 -2.58 -15.16
C TYR A 117 -2.09 -3.67 -14.67
N ARG A 118 -2.21 -4.78 -15.41
CA ARG A 118 -3.07 -5.91 -15.03
C ARG A 118 -2.61 -6.57 -13.73
N LEU A 119 -1.30 -6.80 -13.55
CA LEU A 119 -0.74 -7.34 -12.30
C LEU A 119 -1.05 -6.46 -11.11
N ALA A 120 -0.84 -5.14 -11.25
CA ALA A 120 -1.06 -4.18 -10.18
C ALA A 120 -2.53 -4.10 -9.75
N LEU A 121 -3.48 -4.47 -10.63
CA LEU A 121 -4.91 -4.55 -10.31
C LEU A 121 -5.35 -5.94 -9.81
N GLY A 122 -4.43 -6.88 -9.63
CA GLY A 122 -4.76 -8.26 -9.25
C GLY A 122 -5.47 -9.04 -10.35
N ALA A 123 -5.47 -8.55 -11.59
CA ALA A 123 -5.98 -9.28 -12.75
C ALA A 123 -4.94 -10.31 -13.19
N SER A 124 -5.40 -11.50 -13.59
CA SER A 124 -4.49 -12.53 -14.12
C SER A 124 -3.68 -11.99 -15.31
N THR A 125 -2.37 -12.22 -15.28
CA THR A 125 -1.49 -12.03 -16.45
C THR A 125 -1.42 -13.23 -17.36
N GLU A 126 -1.96 -14.37 -16.94
CA GLU A 126 -2.22 -15.42 -17.91
C GLU A 126 -3.18 -14.82 -18.92
N ASN A 127 -2.73 -14.81 -20.17
CA ASN A 127 -3.64 -14.62 -21.27
C ASN A 127 -4.77 -15.66 -21.09
N GLN A 128 -5.91 -15.24 -20.57
CA GLN A 128 -7.20 -15.73 -21.06
C GLN A 128 -7.44 -15.17 -22.47
N ALA A 129 -6.40 -15.18 -23.31
CA ALA A 129 -6.63 -15.52 -24.68
C ALA A 129 -7.19 -16.95 -24.59
N THR A 130 -8.51 -17.04 -24.71
CA THR A 130 -9.09 -17.98 -25.69
C THR A 130 -8.02 -18.34 -26.71
N THR A 131 -7.83 -19.63 -26.92
CA THR A 131 -6.90 -20.37 -27.80
C THR A 131 -6.51 -19.78 -29.16
N GLU A 132 -6.94 -18.58 -29.52
CA GLU A 132 -6.50 -17.76 -30.63
C GLU A 132 -5.56 -16.67 -30.10
N GLY A 133 -4.29 -17.05 -29.93
CA GLY A 133 -3.22 -16.07 -29.70
C GLY A 133 -3.24 -15.02 -30.81
N PHE A 134 -2.98 -13.76 -30.45
CA PHE A 134 -2.85 -12.64 -31.39
C PHE A 134 -2.03 -13.06 -32.61
N ASN A 135 -2.73 -13.32 -33.72
CA ASN A 135 -2.11 -13.72 -34.97
C ASN A 135 -1.72 -12.44 -35.73
N ARG A 136 -0.47 -12.05 -35.56
CA ARG A 136 0.12 -10.85 -36.17
C ARG A 136 -0.07 -10.81 -37.70
N GLU A 137 -0.03 -11.97 -38.35
CA GLU A 137 -0.17 -12.07 -39.81
C GLU A 137 -1.61 -11.81 -40.24
N GLU A 138 -2.58 -12.31 -39.46
CA GLU A 138 -4.00 -12.04 -39.70
C GLU A 138 -4.36 -10.58 -39.45
N TRP A 139 -3.80 -9.97 -38.40
CA TRP A 139 -4.03 -8.55 -38.09
C TRP A 139 -3.44 -7.62 -39.16
N LEU A 140 -2.21 -7.89 -39.62
CA LEU A 140 -1.60 -7.13 -40.72
C LEU A 140 -2.38 -7.29 -42.04
N ARG A 141 -2.91 -8.48 -42.32
CA ARG A 141 -3.78 -8.71 -43.48
C ARG A 141 -5.05 -7.86 -43.41
N LYS A 142 -5.74 -7.86 -42.26
CA LYS A 142 -6.98 -7.08 -42.07
C LYS A 142 -6.74 -5.58 -42.20
N LEU A 143 -5.59 -5.07 -41.76
CA LEU A 143 -5.20 -3.67 -41.97
C LEU A 143 -5.03 -3.31 -43.45
N GLY A 144 -4.33 -4.16 -44.20
CA GLY A 144 -4.18 -3.97 -45.65
C GLY A 144 -5.51 -4.01 -46.40
N GLU A 145 -6.45 -4.85 -45.97
CA GLU A 145 -7.81 -4.93 -46.54
C GLU A 145 -8.63 -3.67 -46.22
N TYR A 146 -8.49 -3.12 -45.01
CA TYR A 146 -9.17 -1.88 -44.61
C TYR A 146 -8.69 -0.68 -45.42
N GLU A 147 -7.37 -0.55 -45.62
CA GLU A 147 -6.80 0.51 -46.44
C GLU A 147 -7.21 0.43 -47.92
N GLN A 148 -7.43 -0.78 -48.44
CA GLN A 148 -7.92 -0.97 -49.81
C GLN A 148 -9.41 -0.63 -49.93
N GLN A 149 -10.22 -0.97 -48.93
CA GLN A 149 -11.64 -0.60 -48.88
C GLN A 149 -11.84 0.92 -48.75
N ASP A 150 -11.02 1.61 -47.97
CA ASP A 150 -11.09 3.08 -47.84
C ASP A 150 -10.66 3.79 -49.12
N ARG A 151 -9.64 3.27 -49.83
CA ARG A 151 -9.26 3.79 -51.16
C ARG A 151 -10.37 3.58 -52.20
N GLN A 152 -11.06 2.44 -52.17
CA GLN A 152 -12.19 2.17 -53.06
C GLN A 152 -13.40 3.05 -52.72
N ARG A 153 -13.71 3.27 -51.43
CA ARG A 153 -14.78 4.18 -51.00
C ARG A 153 -14.52 5.64 -51.41
N ASN A 154 -13.29 6.12 -51.24
CA ASN A 154 -12.94 7.49 -51.61
C ASN A 154 -12.94 7.71 -53.15
N ASN A 155 -12.58 6.70 -53.93
CA ASN A 155 -12.69 6.77 -55.40
C ASN A 155 -14.14 6.66 -55.92
N SER A 156 -15.06 6.06 -55.14
CA SER A 156 -16.49 5.94 -55.51
C SER A 156 -17.31 7.22 -55.24
N THR A 157 -16.71 8.21 -54.56
CA THR A 157 -17.39 9.47 -54.16
C THR A 157 -16.99 10.65 -55.05
N THR A 158 -16.20 10.40 -56.10
CA THR A 158 -15.66 11.44 -57.02
C THR A 158 -16.13 11.26 -58.48
N GLU A 159 -17.16 10.44 -58.73
CA GLU A 159 -17.92 10.38 -59.99
C GLU A 159 -19.35 10.87 -59.77
#